data_AF-A0A351USD0-F1
#
_entry.id   AF-A0A351USD0-F1
#
_cell.length_a   1.000
_cell.length_b   1.000
_cell.length_c   1.000
_cell.angle_alpha   90.00
_cell.angle_beta   90.00
_cell.angle_gamma   90.00
#
_symmetry.space_group_name_H-M   'P 1'
#
loop_
_entity.id
_entity.type
_entity.pdbx_description
1 polymer ?
#
loop_
_entity_poly.entity_id
_entity_poly.type
_entity_poly.pdbx_seq_one_letter_code
_entity_poly.pdbx_strand_id
1 'polypeptide(L)'
;MIALEISDIKECMAHLLIKDTFDRFHFISGSITTFNTFQMDGYLHKDFFDTEELSALPPEENFSLWKDLRGYCFSLIKGRKTPLEFQFVFCLSQSNIENVIRNEGLSVRPQDVQGLYLNFHYTQKKLICTTGTSFKGFCLDKSLEHTWDHMARVFFRRHEITAAVI
;
A
#
# COMPACT_ATOMS: atom_id res chain seq x y z
N MET A 1 4.86 3.73 -13.68
CA MET A 1 3.69 2.92 -13.31
C MET A 1 3.68 1.66 -14.13
N ILE A 2 3.55 0.51 -13.46
CA ILE A 2 3.39 -0.82 -14.04
C ILE A 2 2.21 -1.53 -13.38
N ALA A 3 1.61 -2.49 -14.08
CA ALA A 3 0.66 -3.44 -13.51
C ALA A 3 1.34 -4.82 -13.35
N LEU A 4 1.14 -5.45 -12.20
CA LEU A 4 1.69 -6.74 -11.83
C LEU A 4 0.54 -7.72 -11.59
N GLU A 5 0.34 -8.68 -12.48
CA GLU A 5 -0.61 -9.77 -12.26
C GLU A 5 0.04 -10.82 -11.35
N ILE A 6 -0.56 -11.04 -10.19
CA ILE A 6 -0.09 -12.00 -9.19
C ILE A 6 -0.44 -13.41 -9.65
N SER A 7 0.57 -14.28 -9.77
CA SER A 7 0.38 -15.66 -10.20
C SER A 7 -0.06 -16.57 -9.04
N ASP A 8 0.55 -16.42 -7.86
CA ASP A 8 0.13 -17.13 -6.65
C ASP A 8 -0.69 -16.20 -5.74
N ILE A 9 -2.00 -16.18 -6.00
CA ILE A 9 -2.95 -15.36 -5.24
C ILE A 9 -2.98 -15.81 -3.77
N LYS A 10 -2.87 -17.11 -3.49
CA LYS A 10 -2.95 -17.60 -2.11
C LYS A 10 -1.78 -17.09 -1.29
N GLU A 11 -0.58 -17.15 -1.86
CA GLU A 11 0.63 -16.65 -1.21
C GLU A 11 0.55 -15.14 -0.99
N CYS A 12 0.19 -14.37 -2.02
CA CYS A 12 0.04 -12.92 -1.88
C CYS A 12 -1.04 -12.55 -0.85
N MET A 13 -2.14 -13.29 -0.77
CA MET A 13 -3.18 -13.09 0.26
C MET A 13 -2.67 -13.39 1.66
N ALA A 14 -1.77 -14.37 1.83
CA ALA A 14 -1.10 -14.60 3.11
C ALA A 14 -0.21 -13.41 3.49
N HIS A 15 0.53 -12.83 2.53
CA HIS A 15 1.32 -11.62 2.76
C HIS A 15 0.47 -10.40 3.11
N LEU A 16 -0.68 -10.23 2.44
CA LEU A 16 -1.59 -9.12 2.71
C LEU A 16 -2.29 -9.27 4.07
N LEU A 17 -2.80 -10.45 4.42
CA LEU A 17 -3.75 -10.58 5.53
C LEU A 17 -3.20 -11.26 6.78
N ILE A 18 -2.05 -11.94 6.69
CA ILE A 18 -1.54 -12.79 7.77
C ILE A 18 -0.12 -12.37 8.18
N LYS A 19 0.80 -12.24 7.21
CA LYS A 19 2.20 -11.88 7.47
C LYS A 19 2.36 -10.37 7.69
N ASP A 20 3.51 -9.97 8.22
CA ASP A 20 3.89 -8.59 8.53
C ASP A 20 4.49 -7.81 7.35
N THR A 21 4.43 -8.38 6.15
CA THR A 21 5.12 -7.89 4.95
C THR A 21 4.77 -6.45 4.60
N PHE A 22 3.51 -6.06 4.79
CA PHE A 22 3.03 -4.71 4.49
C PHE A 22 2.80 -3.86 5.74
N ASP A 23 3.16 -4.32 6.95
CA ASP A 23 2.77 -3.69 8.22
C ASP A 23 3.26 -2.26 8.41
N ARG A 24 4.34 -1.90 7.72
CA ARG A 24 4.93 -0.56 7.76
C ARG A 24 4.42 0.38 6.67
N PHE A 25 3.57 -0.11 5.77
CA PHE A 25 2.93 0.75 4.78
C PHE A 25 1.77 1.49 5.42
N HIS A 26 1.58 2.73 5.00
CA HIS A 26 0.36 3.47 5.27
C HIS A 26 -0.78 2.88 4.47
N PHE A 27 -1.92 2.69 5.12
CA PHE A 27 -3.16 2.34 4.47
C PHE A 27 -3.90 3.63 4.09
N ILE A 28 -4.17 3.83 2.81
CA ILE A 28 -4.85 5.02 2.29
C ILE A 28 -6.35 4.78 2.26
N SER A 29 -6.76 3.66 1.67
CA SER A 29 -8.16 3.26 1.57
C SER A 29 -8.29 1.80 1.18
N GLY A 30 -9.48 1.26 1.38
CA GLY A 30 -9.80 -0.05 0.84
C GLY A 30 -11.28 -0.40 0.88
N SER A 31 -11.61 -1.42 0.11
CA SER A 31 -12.95 -2.00 0.05
C SER A 31 -12.86 -3.52 0.00
N ILE A 32 -13.84 -4.20 0.59
CA ILE A 32 -13.97 -5.65 0.53
C ILE A 32 -15.44 -5.97 0.26
N THR A 33 -15.71 -6.69 -0.83
CA THR A 33 -17.05 -7.14 -1.20
C THR A 33 -17.19 -8.64 -0.92
N THR A 34 -18.07 -8.98 0.01
CA THR A 34 -18.45 -10.35 0.36
C THR A 34 -19.96 -10.54 0.21
N PHE A 35 -20.70 -10.77 1.31
CA PHE A 35 -22.15 -10.66 1.36
C PHE A 35 -22.62 -9.19 1.39
N ASN A 36 -21.75 -8.29 1.86
CA ASN A 36 -21.88 -6.85 1.80
C ASN A 36 -20.58 -6.25 1.27
N THR A 37 -20.64 -4.99 0.82
CA THR A 37 -19.45 -4.19 0.56
C THR A 37 -19.10 -3.37 1.79
N PHE A 38 -17.90 -3.59 2.31
CA PHE A 38 -17.31 -2.85 3.41
C PHE A 38 -16.29 -1.87 2.83
N GLN A 39 -16.32 -0.63 3.30
CA GLN A 39 -15.38 0.41 2.92
C GLN A 39 -14.61 0.87 4.15
N MET A 40 -13.32 1.10 3.99
CA MET A 40 -12.42 1.52 5.05
C MET A 40 -11.64 2.74 4.55
N ASP A 41 -11.70 3.80 5.34
CA ASP A 41 -10.89 4.99 5.15
C ASP A 41 -9.62 4.88 6.01
N GLY A 42 -8.49 5.32 5.46
CA GLY A 42 -7.19 5.18 6.11
C GLY A 42 -6.80 6.34 7.02
N TYR A 43 -7.53 7.45 6.98
CA TYR A 43 -7.17 8.65 7.74
C TYR A 43 -7.33 8.46 9.24
N LEU A 44 -6.34 8.92 9.99
CA LEU A 44 -6.42 8.98 11.44
C LEU A 44 -7.31 10.15 11.85
N HIS A 45 -8.39 9.86 12.58
CA HIS A 45 -9.17 10.88 13.25
C HIS A 45 -8.46 11.32 14.53
N LYS A 46 -7.73 12.43 14.48
CA LYS A 46 -6.92 12.90 15.62
C LYS A 46 -7.72 13.14 16.90
N ASP A 47 -8.99 13.52 16.76
CA ASP A 47 -9.92 13.72 17.88
C ASP A 47 -10.30 12.43 18.62
N PHE A 48 -9.98 11.25 18.06
CA PHE A 48 -10.18 9.96 18.72
C PHE A 48 -9.11 9.66 19.79
N PHE A 49 -7.90 10.20 19.61
CA PHE A 49 -6.75 9.91 20.46
C PHE A 49 -6.70 10.86 21.65
N ASP A 50 -6.19 10.36 22.78
CA ASP A 50 -5.91 11.25 23.91
C ASP A 50 -4.62 12.06 23.71
N THR A 51 -4.31 12.95 24.65
CA THR A 51 -3.14 13.84 24.54
C THR A 51 -1.80 13.08 24.53
N GLU A 52 -1.72 11.97 25.27
CA GLU A 52 -0.50 11.17 25.35
C GLU A 52 -0.28 10.40 24.04
N GLU A 53 -1.33 9.73 23.55
CA GLU A 53 -1.32 9.03 22.27
C GLU A 53 -1.01 9.98 21.10
N LEU A 54 -1.62 11.16 21.07
CA LEU A 54 -1.38 12.15 20.02
C LEU A 54 0.06 12.67 20.04
N SER A 55 0.66 12.82 21.23
CA SER A 55 2.05 13.27 21.36
C SER A 55 3.07 12.23 20.90
N ALA A 56 2.71 10.94 20.91
CA ALA A 56 3.53 9.84 20.42
C ALA A 56 3.47 9.68 18.89
N LEU A 57 2.42 10.20 18.25
CA LEU A 57 2.28 10.19 16.79
C LEU A 57 3.11 11.33 16.17
N PRO A 58 3.88 11.06 15.09
CA PRO A 58 4.50 12.14 14.33
C PRO A 58 3.42 13.13 13.85
N PRO A 59 3.66 14.45 13.93
CA PRO A 59 2.69 15.46 13.51
C PRO A 59 2.22 15.30 12.06
N GLU A 60 3.10 14.84 11.19
CA GLU A 60 2.84 14.57 9.77
C GLU A 60 2.11 13.25 9.49
N GLU A 61 1.95 12.40 10.51
CA GLU A 61 1.33 11.08 10.37
C GLU A 61 -0.18 11.21 10.24
N ASN A 62 -0.71 11.00 9.04
CA ASN A 62 -2.13 11.19 8.74
C ASN A 62 -2.86 9.87 8.48
N PHE A 63 -2.13 8.77 8.31
CA PHE A 63 -2.68 7.49 7.90
C PHE A 63 -2.40 6.40 8.93
N SER A 64 -3.35 5.48 9.06
CA SER A 64 -3.13 4.26 9.82
C SER A 64 -2.08 3.38 9.13
N LEU A 65 -1.33 2.61 9.90
CA LEU A 65 -0.47 1.57 9.33
C LEU A 65 -1.32 0.34 9.00
N TRP A 66 -0.88 -0.42 8.00
CA TRP A 66 -1.60 -1.63 7.60
C TRP A 66 -1.73 -2.64 8.75
N LYS A 67 -0.72 -2.75 9.62
CA LYS A 67 -0.73 -3.67 10.78
C LYS A 67 -1.97 -3.48 11.66
N ASP A 68 -2.48 -2.25 11.76
CA ASP A 68 -3.59 -1.86 12.63
C ASP A 68 -4.94 -2.26 12.01
N LEU A 69 -5.02 -2.35 10.68
CA LEU A 69 -6.24 -2.70 9.93
C LEU A 69 -6.27 -4.13 9.40
N ARG A 70 -5.11 -4.77 9.24
CA ARG A 70 -4.94 -6.11 8.67
C ARG A 70 -5.83 -7.15 9.36
N GLY A 71 -5.89 -7.13 10.69
CA GLY A 71 -6.68 -8.07 11.48
C GLY A 71 -8.19 -7.97 11.19
N TYR A 72 -8.69 -6.75 11.03
CA TYR A 72 -10.09 -6.49 10.66
C TYR A 72 -10.37 -6.96 9.23
N CYS A 73 -9.48 -6.64 8.28
CA CYS A 73 -9.60 -7.09 6.89
C CYS A 73 -9.58 -8.63 6.79
N PHE A 74 -8.66 -9.28 7.51
CA PHE A 74 -8.64 -10.73 7.64
C PHE A 74 -9.95 -11.25 8.21
N SER A 75 -10.54 -10.58 9.20
CA SER A 75 -11.82 -11.00 9.78
C SER A 75 -13.01 -10.94 8.81
N LEU A 76 -12.97 -10.05 7.83
CA LEU A 76 -13.98 -9.93 6.77
C LEU A 76 -13.78 -10.99 5.67
N ILE A 77 -12.55 -11.44 5.46
CA ILE A 77 -12.17 -12.38 4.39
C ILE A 77 -12.06 -13.83 4.90
N LYS A 78 -11.87 -14.04 6.21
CA LYS A 78 -11.72 -15.38 6.80
C LYS A 78 -12.97 -16.23 6.61
N GLY A 79 -12.77 -17.51 6.31
CA GLY A 79 -13.84 -18.47 6.13
C GLY A 79 -13.60 -19.35 4.92
N ARG A 80 -14.67 -20.00 4.45
CA ARG A 80 -14.61 -20.91 3.29
C ARG A 80 -14.84 -20.21 1.94
N LYS A 81 -15.41 -19.01 1.94
CA LYS A 81 -15.74 -18.25 0.74
C LYS A 81 -14.76 -17.09 0.59
N THR A 82 -14.10 -17.01 -0.57
CA THR A 82 -13.28 -15.85 -0.92
C THR A 82 -14.17 -14.62 -1.13
N PRO A 83 -13.66 -13.39 -0.93
CA PRO A 83 -14.36 -12.20 -1.34
C PRO A 83 -14.68 -12.25 -2.84
N LEU A 84 -15.72 -11.53 -3.24
CA LEU A 84 -16.04 -11.31 -4.65
C LEU A 84 -15.03 -10.33 -5.26
N GLU A 85 -14.68 -9.31 -4.49
CA GLU A 85 -13.75 -8.25 -4.87
C GLU A 85 -13.11 -7.63 -3.63
N PHE A 86 -11.89 -7.12 -3.75
CA PHE A 86 -11.34 -6.17 -2.80
C PHE A 86 -10.39 -5.20 -3.46
N GLN A 87 -10.23 -4.03 -2.86
CA GLN A 87 -9.22 -3.04 -3.21
C GLN A 87 -8.48 -2.62 -1.95
N PHE A 88 -7.15 -2.57 -2.00
CA PHE A 88 -6.33 -1.98 -0.94
C PHE A 88 -5.31 -1.03 -1.56
N VAL A 89 -5.27 0.19 -1.04
CA VAL A 89 -4.32 1.21 -1.47
C VAL A 89 -3.32 1.45 -0.34
N PHE A 90 -2.06 1.14 -0.60
CA PHE A 90 -0.96 1.40 0.31
C PHE A 90 -0.09 2.55 -0.19
N CYS A 91 0.55 3.27 0.73
CA CYS A 91 1.54 4.29 0.44
C CYS A 91 2.79 4.11 1.31
N LEU A 92 3.95 4.50 0.79
CA LEU A 92 5.13 4.69 1.61
C LEU A 92 5.01 5.96 2.47
N SER A 93 5.59 5.90 3.67
CA SER A 93 5.76 7.07 4.52
C SER A 93 6.67 8.10 3.87
N GLN A 94 6.47 9.38 4.22
CA GLN A 94 7.30 10.47 3.74
C GLN A 94 8.80 10.25 4.03
N SER A 95 9.13 9.74 5.22
CA SER A 95 10.49 9.36 5.60
C SER A 95 11.11 8.30 4.69
N ASN A 96 10.32 7.31 4.24
CA ASN A 96 10.79 6.29 3.31
C ASN A 96 10.97 6.87 1.90
N ILE A 97 10.09 7.77 1.46
CA ILE A 97 10.23 8.47 0.17
C ILE A 97 11.54 9.28 0.14
N GLU A 98 11.82 10.05 1.20
CA GLU A 98 13.07 10.79 1.37
C GLU A 98 14.30 9.89 1.31
N ASN A 99 14.23 8.73 1.97
CA ASN A 99 15.31 7.73 1.92
C ASN A 99 15.53 7.19 0.51
N VAL A 100 14.47 6.89 -0.24
CA VAL A 100 14.58 6.42 -1.63
C VAL A 100 15.25 7.47 -2.51
N ILE A 101 14.75 8.71 -2.48
CA ILE A 101 15.28 9.82 -3.28
C ILE A 101 16.77 10.03 -3.00
N ARG A 102 17.15 10.04 -1.71
CA ARG A 102 18.54 10.23 -1.30
C ARG A 102 19.45 9.07 -1.70
N ASN A 103 19.02 7.83 -1.47
CA ASN A 103 19.85 6.65 -1.71
C ASN A 103 20.06 6.40 -3.21
N GLU A 104 19.06 6.70 -4.04
CA GLU A 104 19.10 6.52 -5.50
C GLU A 104 19.64 7.77 -6.21
N GLY A 105 19.99 8.83 -5.47
CA GLY A 105 20.59 10.05 -6.02
C GLY A 105 19.67 10.83 -6.96
N LEU A 106 18.37 10.82 -6.71
CA LEU A 106 17.37 11.43 -7.58
C LEU A 106 17.33 12.95 -7.41
N SER A 107 17.16 13.68 -8.51
CA SER A 107 17.09 15.15 -8.52
C SER A 107 15.76 15.71 -8.01
N VAL A 108 14.74 14.86 -7.85
CA VAL A 108 13.43 15.24 -7.37
C VAL A 108 13.47 15.66 -5.90
N ARG A 109 12.76 16.73 -5.53
CA ARG A 109 12.67 17.16 -4.14
C ARG A 109 11.60 16.34 -3.41
N PRO A 110 11.88 15.75 -2.24
CA PRO A 110 10.90 14.92 -1.52
C PRO A 110 9.58 15.63 -1.21
N GLN A 111 9.62 16.93 -0.96
CA GLN A 111 8.44 17.76 -0.69
C GLN A 111 7.48 17.89 -1.89
N ASP A 112 7.99 17.72 -3.12
CA ASP A 112 7.23 17.80 -4.37
C ASP A 112 6.54 16.46 -4.67
N VAL A 113 6.92 15.38 -3.98
CA VAL A 113 6.31 14.05 -4.06
C VAL A 113 5.12 13.99 -3.11
N GLN A 114 3.97 13.55 -3.61
CA GLN A 114 2.78 13.34 -2.80
C GLN A 114 2.71 11.91 -2.25
N GLY A 115 3.16 10.92 -3.03
CA GLY A 115 3.17 9.54 -2.54
C GLY A 115 3.69 8.52 -3.56
N LEU A 116 4.12 7.38 -3.03
CA LEU A 116 4.50 6.18 -3.76
C LEU A 116 3.58 5.03 -3.33
N TYR A 117 2.78 4.51 -4.25
CA TYR A 117 1.63 3.68 -3.96
C TYR A 117 1.78 2.25 -4.48
N LEU A 118 1.15 1.31 -3.75
CA LEU A 118 0.82 -0.02 -4.22
C LEU A 118 -0.70 -0.20 -4.14
N ASN A 119 -1.33 -0.43 -5.28
CA ASN A 119 -2.77 -0.61 -5.38
C ASN A 119 -3.07 -2.07 -5.69
N PHE A 120 -3.61 -2.80 -4.72
CA PHE A 120 -4.06 -4.18 -4.92
C PHE A 120 -5.54 -4.18 -5.31
N HIS A 121 -5.87 -4.85 -6.40
CA HIS A 121 -7.24 -5.07 -6.84
C HIS A 121 -7.45 -6.54 -7.13
N TYR A 122 -8.34 -7.17 -6.37
CA TYR A 122 -8.79 -8.52 -6.63
C TYR A 122 -10.19 -8.48 -7.21
N THR A 123 -10.37 -9.08 -8.38
CA THR A 123 -11.69 -9.26 -8.99
C THR A 123 -11.66 -10.46 -9.93
N GLN A 124 -12.78 -11.19 -10.03
CA GLN A 124 -12.91 -12.33 -10.95
C GLN A 124 -11.75 -13.36 -10.84
N LYS A 125 -11.30 -13.66 -9.61
CA LYS A 125 -10.16 -14.56 -9.34
C LYS A 125 -8.82 -14.11 -9.91
N LYS A 126 -8.66 -12.83 -10.24
CA LYS A 126 -7.39 -12.21 -10.59
C LYS A 126 -7.01 -11.22 -9.51
N LEU A 127 -5.73 -11.16 -9.17
CA LEU A 127 -5.17 -10.15 -8.28
C LEU A 127 -4.13 -9.36 -9.06
N ILE A 128 -4.34 -8.06 -9.18
CA ILE A 128 -3.43 -7.14 -9.84
C ILE A 128 -2.90 -6.17 -8.79
N CYS A 129 -1.59 -5.93 -8.80
CA CYS A 129 -0.97 -4.83 -8.06
C CYS A 129 -0.46 -3.78 -9.04
N THR A 130 -0.88 -2.53 -8.88
CA THR A 130 -0.40 -1.40 -9.71
C THR A 130 0.44 -0.45 -8.87
N THR A 131 1.62 -0.09 -9.37
CA THR A 131 2.48 0.93 -8.76
C THR A 131 1.99 2.32 -9.12
N GLY A 132 1.91 3.22 -8.14
CA GLY A 132 1.57 4.63 -8.39
C GLY A 132 2.67 5.56 -7.91
N THR A 133 2.89 6.65 -8.63
CA THR A 133 3.72 7.77 -8.17
C THR A 133 2.89 9.03 -8.35
N SER A 134 2.71 9.80 -7.29
CA SER A 134 2.00 11.08 -7.35
C SER A 134 2.92 12.21 -6.93
N PHE A 135 2.81 13.35 -7.62
CA PHE A 135 3.51 14.59 -7.34
C PHE A 135 2.49 15.68 -7.03
N LYS A 136 2.84 16.63 -6.16
CA LYS A 136 1.97 17.78 -5.83
C LYS A 136 1.81 18.78 -6.98
N GLY A 137 2.60 18.62 -8.05
CA GLY A 137 2.56 19.44 -9.24
C GLY A 137 3.09 18.67 -10.45
N PHE A 138 3.25 19.36 -11.58
CA PHE A 138 3.78 18.74 -12.79
C PHE A 138 5.27 18.41 -12.65
N CYS A 139 5.63 17.16 -12.91
CA CYS A 139 7.01 16.69 -12.97
C CYS A 139 7.26 15.99 -14.31
N LEU A 140 8.30 16.42 -15.04
CA LEU A 140 8.74 15.74 -16.27
C LEU A 140 9.72 14.59 -15.98
N ASP A 141 10.38 14.62 -14.83
CA ASP A 141 11.35 13.61 -14.46
C ASP A 141 10.63 12.34 -13.99
N LYS A 142 10.80 11.26 -14.76
CA LYS A 142 10.24 9.93 -14.48
C LYS A 142 11.19 9.02 -13.72
N SER A 143 12.36 9.51 -13.32
CA SER A 143 13.37 8.74 -12.60
C SER A 143 12.80 8.07 -11.34
N LEU A 144 12.00 8.81 -10.56
CA LEU A 144 11.33 8.30 -9.37
C LEU A 144 10.30 7.21 -9.72
N GLU A 145 9.52 7.37 -10.78
CA GLU A 145 8.54 6.37 -11.22
C GLU A 145 9.24 5.05 -11.58
N HIS A 146 10.30 5.12 -12.40
CA HIS A 146 11.07 3.95 -12.80
C HIS A 146 11.75 3.26 -11.62
N THR A 147 12.28 4.06 -10.69
CA THR A 147 12.87 3.57 -9.44
C THR A 147 11.83 2.84 -8.61
N TRP A 148 10.65 3.43 -8.42
CA TRP A 148 9.56 2.81 -7.67
C TRP A 148 9.07 1.51 -8.31
N ASP A 149 8.87 1.51 -9.63
CA ASP A 149 8.48 0.32 -10.40
C ASP A 149 9.52 -0.81 -10.27
N HIS A 150 10.81 -0.47 -10.21
CA HIS A 150 11.88 -1.45 -9.95
C HIS A 150 11.85 -1.97 -8.51
N MET A 151 11.75 -1.07 -7.53
CA MET A 151 11.71 -1.41 -6.11
C MET A 151 10.53 -2.31 -5.76
N ALA A 152 9.34 -2.04 -6.29
CA ALA A 152 8.15 -2.88 -6.08
C ALA A 152 8.39 -4.32 -6.57
N ARG A 153 9.00 -4.49 -7.73
CA ARG A 153 9.37 -5.81 -8.27
C ARG A 153 10.42 -6.52 -7.43
N VAL A 154 11.43 -5.80 -6.94
CA VAL A 154 12.44 -6.34 -6.02
C VAL A 154 11.80 -6.75 -4.69
N PHE A 155 10.91 -5.93 -4.15
CA PHE A 155 10.17 -6.19 -2.92
C PHE A 155 9.33 -7.47 -3.05
N PHE A 156 8.57 -7.62 -4.14
CA PHE A 156 7.78 -8.84 -4.38
C PHE A 156 8.67 -10.09 -4.47
N ARG A 157 9.78 -10.03 -5.23
CA ARG A 157 10.72 -11.15 -5.32
C ARG A 157 11.34 -11.53 -3.98
N ARG A 158 11.71 -10.55 -3.15
CA ARG A 158 12.29 -10.78 -1.81
C ARG A 158 11.31 -11.46 -0.85
N HIS A 159 10.02 -11.21 -1.04
CA HIS A 159 8.94 -11.83 -0.26
C HIS A 159 8.31 -13.02 -0.97
N GLU A 160 8.94 -13.56 -2.02
CA GLU A 160 8.44 -14.74 -2.76
C GLU A 160 7.04 -14.56 -3.38
N ILE A 161 6.61 -13.30 -3.57
CA ILE A 161 5.36 -12.96 -4.26
C ILE A 161 5.63 -13.03 -5.76
N THR A 162 5.11 -14.07 -6.41
CA THR A 162 5.28 -14.29 -7.85
C THR A 162 4.30 -13.44 -8.65
N ALA A 163 4.81 -12.56 -9.50
CA ALA A 163 4.01 -11.68 -10.35
C ALA A 163 4.65 -11.44 -11.72
N ALA A 164 3.81 -11.22 -12.73
CA ALA A 164 4.21 -10.87 -14.09
C ALA A 164 3.76 -9.44 -14.44
N VAL A 165 4.61 -8.69 -15.15
CA VAL A 165 4.24 -7.36 -15.65
C VAL A 165 3.27 -7.53 -16.83
N ILE A 166 2.14 -6.81 -16.81
CA ILE A 166 1.11 -6.81 -17.85
C ILE A 166 0.80 -5.41 -18.37
#